data_AF-A0A1Y1RE68-F1
#
_entry.id   AF-A0A1Y1RE68-F1
#
_cell.length_a   1.000
_cell.length_b   1.000
_cell.length_c   1.000
_cell.angle_alpha   90.00
_cell.angle_beta   90.00
_cell.angle_gamma   90.00
#
_symmetry.space_group_name_H-M   'P 1'
#
loop_
_entity.id
_entity.type
_entity.pdbx_description
1 polymer ?
#
loop_
_entity_poly.entity_id
_entity_poly.type
_entity_poly.pdbx_seq_one_letter_code
_entity_poly.pdbx_strand_id
1 'polypeptide(L)'
;MAAWDDTYQITTRANATCDTGITTVDSFGDTEARAVEWRYTVDKGNGANMRTGVIRAVWDTASDSTPVMTPDEYSGSIGTVAITFSVDKSGNSVRLRATVASDGWRVDVIRMFIGAAS
;
A
#
# COMPACT_ATOMS: atom_id res chain seq x y z
N MET A 1 34.39 -4.06 7.58
CA MET A 1 33.15 -4.51 6.91
C MET A 1 32.02 -3.68 7.49
N ALA A 2 31.32 -2.90 6.67
CA ALA A 2 30.13 -2.18 7.13
C ALA A 2 29.06 -3.22 7.47
N ALA A 3 28.58 -3.22 8.71
CA ALA A 3 27.40 -3.97 9.09
C ALA A 3 26.21 -3.29 8.39
N TRP A 4 25.61 -3.99 7.43
CA TRP A 4 24.32 -3.60 6.90
C TRP A 4 23.30 -3.94 7.98
N ASP A 5 22.90 -2.92 8.74
CA ASP A 5 21.78 -3.03 9.66
C ASP A 5 20.50 -3.00 8.82
N ASP A 6 20.16 -4.15 8.24
CA ASP A 6 18.89 -4.39 7.57
C ASP A 6 17.79 -4.51 8.63
N THR A 7 17.45 -3.39 9.27
CA THR A 7 16.28 -3.32 10.16
C THR A 7 15.02 -3.37 9.29
N TYR A 8 14.55 -4.58 8.98
CA TYR A 8 13.25 -4.81 8.36
C TYR A 8 12.14 -4.66 9.40
N GLN A 9 11.43 -3.53 9.39
CA GLN A 9 10.21 -3.39 10.17
C GLN A 9 9.00 -3.87 9.37
N ILE A 10 8.50 -5.07 9.67
CA ILE A 10 7.22 -5.58 9.18
C ILE A 10 6.15 -5.20 10.19
N THR A 11 5.15 -4.43 9.78
CA THR A 11 3.99 -4.13 10.63
C THR A 11 2.70 -4.54 9.91
N THR A 12 1.87 -5.33 10.58
CA THR A 12 0.46 -5.56 10.18
C THR A 12 -0.32 -4.30 10.51
N ARG A 13 -0.84 -3.59 9.49
CA ARG A 13 -1.24 -2.18 9.66
C ARG A 13 -2.73 -1.91 9.51
N ALA A 14 -3.48 -2.60 8.64
CA ALA A 14 -4.88 -2.20 8.45
C ALA A 14 -5.77 -3.28 7.83
N ASN A 15 -7.00 -3.36 8.34
CA ASN A 15 -8.18 -3.78 7.60
C ASN A 15 -8.92 -2.48 7.23
N ALA A 16 -8.88 -2.07 5.98
CA ALA A 16 -9.65 -0.93 5.51
C ALA A 16 -10.93 -1.43 4.83
N THR A 17 -12.10 -1.00 5.34
CA THR A 17 -13.34 -1.11 4.58
C THR A 17 -13.36 0.02 3.56
N CYS A 18 -13.37 -0.35 2.29
CA CYS A 18 -13.41 0.59 1.18
C CYS A 18 -14.84 0.65 0.63
N ASP A 19 -15.46 1.81 0.82
CA ASP A 19 -16.73 2.17 0.20
C ASP A 19 -16.48 2.95 -1.10
N THR A 20 -17.53 3.14 -1.89
CA THR A 20 -17.45 3.79 -3.21
C THR A 20 -16.66 5.09 -3.17
N GLY A 21 -15.68 5.21 -4.07
CA GLY A 21 -14.73 6.33 -4.09
C GLY A 21 -13.34 5.92 -3.64
N ILE A 22 -12.62 6.86 -3.01
CA ILE A 22 -11.21 6.69 -2.63
C ILE A 22 -11.06 6.59 -1.12
N THR A 23 -10.50 5.49 -0.65
CA THR A 23 -10.20 5.21 0.76
C THR A 23 -8.68 5.24 0.99
N THR A 24 -8.23 5.75 2.13
CA THR A 24 -6.84 5.58 2.60
C THR A 24 -6.73 4.25 3.31
N VAL A 25 -5.93 3.32 2.78
CA VAL A 25 -5.73 1.98 3.34
C VAL A 25 -4.62 1.99 4.40
N ASP A 26 -3.53 2.71 4.12
CA ASP A 26 -2.41 2.87 5.04
C ASP A 26 -1.77 4.26 4.86
N SER A 27 -1.15 4.76 5.92
CA SER A 27 -0.47 6.06 5.93
C SER A 27 0.68 6.07 6.93
N PHE A 28 1.74 6.78 6.59
CA PHE A 28 2.90 6.98 7.45
C PHE A 28 3.66 8.25 7.08
N GLY A 29 4.56 8.71 7.96
CA GLY A 29 5.38 9.87 7.73
C GLY A 29 6.34 9.68 6.56
N ASP A 30 6.45 10.67 5.67
CA ASP A 30 7.35 10.61 4.51
C ASP A 30 8.84 10.56 4.90
N THR A 31 9.17 10.86 6.15
CA THR A 31 10.50 10.71 6.74
C THR A 31 10.73 9.35 7.41
N GLU A 32 9.80 8.40 7.37
CA GLU A 32 10.00 7.07 8.00
C GLU A 32 10.89 6.15 7.15
N ALA A 33 10.93 6.35 5.83
CA ALA A 33 11.72 5.56 4.88
C ALA A 33 11.94 6.34 3.57
N ARG A 34 12.62 5.72 2.61
CA ARG A 34 12.73 6.25 1.22
C ARG A 34 11.94 5.42 0.21
N ALA A 35 11.55 4.21 0.61
CA ALA A 35 10.80 3.28 -0.20
C ALA A 35 9.95 2.37 0.70
N VAL A 36 8.94 1.76 0.11
CA VAL A 36 8.00 0.88 0.80
C VAL A 36 7.54 -0.25 -0.10
N GLU A 37 7.32 -1.42 0.50
CA GLU A 37 6.56 -2.51 -0.09
C GLU A 37 5.32 -2.78 0.78
N TRP A 38 4.14 -2.75 0.17
CA TRP A 38 2.94 -3.31 0.77
C TRP A 38 2.64 -4.66 0.14
N ARG A 39 2.33 -5.65 0.98
CA ARG A 39 1.68 -6.88 0.54
C ARG A 39 0.25 -6.86 1.02
N TYR A 40 -0.68 -7.24 0.16
CA TYR A 40 -2.08 -7.08 0.45
C TYR A 40 -2.92 -8.30 0.10
N THR A 41 -4.08 -8.39 0.75
CA THR A 41 -5.24 -9.18 0.29
C THR A 41 -6.43 -8.25 0.14
N VAL A 42 -7.26 -8.50 -0.87
CA VAL A 42 -8.59 -7.89 -0.94
C VAL A 42 -9.65 -8.98 -0.97
N ASP A 43 -10.78 -8.69 -0.34
CA ASP A 43 -11.94 -9.58 -0.32
C ASP A 43 -13.23 -8.76 -0.43
N LYS A 44 -14.12 -9.23 -1.31
CA LYS A 44 -15.52 -8.82 -1.34
C LYS A 44 -16.43 -10.03 -1.41
N GLY A 45 -17.36 -10.09 -0.46
CA GLY A 45 -18.35 -11.17 -0.38
C GLY A 45 -17.84 -12.43 0.32
N ASN A 46 -16.93 -12.28 1.29
CA ASN A 46 -16.43 -13.36 2.16
C ASN A 46 -15.83 -14.54 1.35
N GLY A 47 -14.98 -14.23 0.37
CA GLY A 47 -14.25 -15.23 -0.41
C GLY A 47 -14.67 -15.38 -1.87
N ALA A 48 -15.76 -14.73 -2.29
CA ALA A 48 -16.27 -14.83 -3.66
C ALA A 48 -15.47 -13.98 -4.66
N ASN A 49 -14.91 -12.86 -4.22
CA ASN A 49 -14.09 -11.98 -5.05
C ASN A 49 -12.82 -11.59 -4.30
N MET A 50 -11.69 -12.20 -4.68
CA MET A 50 -10.44 -12.05 -3.94
C MET A 50 -9.23 -11.92 -4.85
N ARG A 51 -8.24 -11.14 -4.40
CA ARG A 51 -6.88 -11.18 -4.96
C ARG A 51 -5.86 -10.88 -3.87
N THR A 52 -4.62 -11.31 -4.09
CA THR A 52 -3.46 -10.87 -3.30
C THR A 52 -2.44 -10.22 -4.22
N GLY A 53 -1.66 -9.30 -3.71
CA GLY A 53 -0.64 -8.64 -4.51
C GLY A 53 0.37 -7.86 -3.70
N VAL A 54 1.23 -7.17 -4.44
CA VAL A 54 2.33 -6.37 -3.94
C VAL A 54 2.31 -5.02 -4.64
N ILE A 55 2.53 -3.96 -3.86
CA ILE A 55 2.69 -2.59 -4.35
C ILE A 55 3.99 -2.07 -3.78
N ARG A 56 4.84 -1.52 -4.64
CA ARG A 56 6.09 -0.86 -4.23
C ARG A 56 6.03 0.60 -4.61
N ALA A 57 6.59 1.44 -3.76
CA ALA A 57 6.73 2.86 -4.07
C ALA A 57 8.05 3.43 -3.53
N VAL A 58 8.51 4.46 -4.22
CA VAL A 58 9.63 5.32 -3.83
C VAL A 58 9.18 6.77 -3.90
N TRP A 59 9.74 7.63 -3.03
CA TRP A 59 9.44 9.05 -3.04
C TRP A 59 10.68 9.86 -2.65
N ASP A 60 10.65 11.13 -2.99
CA ASP A 60 11.62 12.09 -2.49
C ASP A 60 11.13 12.65 -1.15
N THR A 61 11.99 12.60 -0.14
CA THR A 61 11.69 13.17 1.18
C THR A 61 11.88 14.68 1.21
N ALA A 62 12.62 15.26 0.27
CA ALA A 62 12.93 16.69 0.20
C ALA A 62 11.96 17.50 -0.68
N SER A 63 11.07 16.83 -1.41
CA SER A 63 10.09 17.48 -2.28
C SER A 63 8.69 16.89 -2.11
N ASP A 64 7.66 17.67 -2.46
CA ASP A 64 6.26 17.20 -2.53
C ASP A 64 5.96 16.50 -3.86
N SER A 65 6.98 15.92 -4.49
CA SER A 65 6.80 15.17 -5.73
C SER A 65 5.89 13.96 -5.52
N THR A 66 5.12 13.62 -6.55
CA THR A 66 4.27 12.42 -6.52
C THR A 66 5.14 11.18 -6.38
N PRO A 67 4.85 10.27 -5.43
CA PRO A 67 5.56 9.01 -5.33
C PRO A 67 5.53 8.23 -6.65
N VAL A 68 6.64 7.59 -6.98
CA VAL A 68 6.69 6.66 -8.11
C VAL A 68 6.37 5.28 -7.57
N MET A 69 5.31 4.66 -8.10
CA MET A 69 4.90 3.31 -7.72
C MET A 69 5.07 2.32 -8.86
N THR A 70 5.31 1.05 -8.52
CA THR A 70 5.12 -0.03 -9.48
C THR A 70 3.63 -0.15 -9.81
N PRO A 71 3.28 -0.56 -11.04
CA PRO A 71 1.95 -1.08 -11.30
C PRO A 71 1.56 -2.15 -10.28
N ASP A 72 0.27 -2.30 -10.00
CA ASP A 72 -0.25 -3.33 -9.09
C ASP A 72 0.19 -4.72 -9.59
N GLU A 73 1.08 -5.37 -8.85
CA GLU A 73 1.57 -6.72 -9.13
C GLU A 73 0.76 -7.72 -8.30
N TYR A 74 -0.21 -8.39 -8.91
CA TYR A 74 -1.15 -9.25 -8.19
C TYR A 74 -1.24 -10.65 -8.77
N SER A 75 -1.73 -11.59 -7.95
CA SER A 75 -2.09 -12.94 -8.36
C SER A 75 -3.18 -12.91 -9.44
N GLY A 76 -3.53 -14.05 -10.03
CA GLY A 76 -4.87 -14.17 -10.61
C GLY A 76 -5.96 -13.78 -9.59
N SER A 77 -7.14 -13.37 -10.06
CA SER A 77 -8.28 -13.09 -9.19
C SER A 77 -9.22 -14.27 -9.10
N ILE A 78 -9.79 -14.50 -7.91
CA ILE A 78 -11.01 -15.28 -7.75
C ILE A 78 -12.17 -14.30 -7.96
N GLY A 79 -13.11 -14.63 -8.85
CA GLY A 79 -14.24 -13.75 -9.17
C GLY A 79 -13.82 -12.43 -9.83
N THR A 80 -14.65 -11.40 -9.67
CA THR A 80 -14.43 -10.07 -10.26
C THR A 80 -13.89 -9.11 -9.20
N VAL A 81 -12.63 -8.73 -9.33
CA VAL A 81 -11.97 -7.82 -8.39
C VAL A 81 -11.87 -6.40 -8.97
N ALA A 82 -12.81 -5.55 -8.57
CA ALA A 82 -12.97 -4.17 -9.06
C ALA A 82 -12.44 -3.13 -8.06
N ILE A 83 -11.16 -3.25 -7.73
CA ILE A 83 -10.40 -2.30 -6.90
C ILE A 83 -9.10 -1.91 -7.62
N THR A 84 -8.74 -0.64 -7.57
CA THR A 84 -7.46 -0.14 -8.07
C THR A 84 -6.71 0.55 -6.95
N PHE A 85 -5.39 0.38 -6.94
CA PHE A 85 -4.54 1.02 -5.94
C PHE A 85 -3.71 2.15 -6.54
N SER A 86 -3.47 3.17 -5.74
CA SER A 86 -2.50 4.23 -6.04
C SER A 86 -1.74 4.63 -4.79
N VAL A 87 -0.60 5.27 -4.97
CA VAL A 87 0.19 5.84 -3.87
C VAL A 87 0.26 7.34 -4.08
N ASP A 88 -0.05 8.11 -3.04
CA ASP A 88 0.09 9.57 -3.07
C ASP A 88 0.92 10.06 -1.88
N LYS A 89 1.37 11.31 -1.99
CA LYS A 89 1.98 12.07 -0.90
C LYS A 89 1.12 13.33 -0.68
N SER A 90 0.78 13.62 0.56
CA SER A 90 -0.05 14.76 0.93
C SER A 90 0.46 15.38 2.22
N GLY A 91 1.15 16.51 2.10
CA GLY A 91 2.00 17.02 3.18
C GLY A 91 3.07 15.98 3.54
N ASN A 92 3.32 15.81 4.83
CA ASN A 92 4.38 14.93 5.33
C ASN A 92 3.92 13.46 5.45
N SER A 93 3.01 13.00 4.59
CA SER A 93 2.43 11.66 4.67
C SER A 93 2.36 10.97 3.32
N VAL A 94 2.91 9.76 3.27
CA VAL A 94 2.78 8.82 2.16
C VAL A 94 1.60 7.90 2.44
N ARG A 95 0.72 7.73 1.45
CA ARG A 95 -0.55 7.00 1.62
C ARG A 95 -0.76 5.97 0.53
N LEU A 96 -1.13 4.75 0.93
CA LEU A 96 -1.71 3.78 0.03
C LEU A 96 -3.22 4.06 -0.09
N ARG A 97 -3.68 4.27 -1.32
CA ARG A 97 -5.08 4.58 -1.64
C ARG A 97 -5.72 3.42 -2.39
N ALA A 98 -6.93 3.08 -2.00
CA ALA A 98 -7.81 2.17 -2.74
C ALA A 98 -8.92 2.98 -3.39
N THR A 99 -9.20 2.72 -4.66
CA THR A 99 -10.37 3.27 -5.36
C THR A 99 -11.29 2.13 -5.76
N VAL A 100 -12.57 2.21 -5.39
CA VAL A 100 -13.58 1.19 -5.69
C VAL A 100 -14.85 1.84 -6.24
N ALA A 101 -15.54 1.11 -7.13
CA ALA A 101 -16.81 1.54 -7.74
C ALA A 101 -18.05 1.01 -7.01
N SER A 102 -17.86 0.32 -5.89
CA SER A 102 -18.93 -0.35 -5.13
C SER A 102 -18.50 -0.58 -3.70
N ASP A 103 -19.45 -0.59 -2.77
CA ASP A 103 -19.17 -0.71 -1.35
C ASP A 103 -18.76 -2.13 -0.90
N GLY A 104 -18.19 -2.19 0.30
CA GLY A 104 -17.96 -3.44 1.03
C GLY A 104 -16.72 -4.23 0.64
N TRP A 105 -15.72 -3.58 0.01
CA TRP A 105 -14.40 -4.19 -0.15
C TRP A 105 -13.63 -4.14 1.16
N ARG A 106 -12.94 -5.23 1.51
CA ARG A 106 -11.97 -5.26 2.59
C ARG A 106 -10.57 -5.35 2.00
N VAL A 107 -9.66 -4.54 2.52
CA VAL A 107 -8.24 -4.58 2.15
C VAL A 107 -7.43 -4.78 3.41
N ASP A 108 -6.66 -5.87 3.43
CA ASP A 108 -5.72 -6.15 4.50
C ASP A 108 -4.29 -5.95 4.00
N VAL A 109 -3.46 -5.23 4.74
CA VAL A 109 -2.07 -4.95 4.34
C VAL A 109 -1.04 -5.21 5.43
N ILE A 110 0.11 -5.72 5.00
CA ILE A 110 1.37 -5.61 5.72
C ILE A 110 2.29 -4.65 4.98
N ARG A 111 3.05 -3.85 5.73
CA ARG A 111 4.02 -2.90 5.19
C ARG A 111 5.44 -3.28 5.59
N MET A 112 6.37 -3.09 4.66
CA MET A 112 7.81 -3.17 4.85
C MET A 112 8.47 -1.88 4.37
N PHE A 113 9.23 -1.22 5.25
CA PHE A 113 10.08 -0.08 4.87
C PHE A 113 11.39 -0.55 4.23
N ILE A 114 11.82 0.17 3.21
CA ILE A 114 13.03 -0.11 2.45
C ILE A 114 13.89 1.16 2.45
N GLY A 115 15.13 1.03 2.94
CA GLY A 115 16.05 2.16 3.12
C GLY A 115 15.67 3.02 4.32
N ALA A 116 16.48 2.95 5.38
CA ALA A 116 16.29 3.75 6.58
C ALA A 116 16.34 5.25 6.25
N ALA A 117 15.47 6.03 6.88
CA ALA A 117 15.64 7.46 6.92
C ALA A 117 16.87 7.79 7.78
N SER A 118 17.86 8.44 7.16
CA SER A 118 19.09 8.94 7.78
C SER A 118 18.86 10.30 8.41
#